data_AF-A0A1L7NPF1-F1
#
_entry.id   AF-A0A1L7NPF1-F1
#
_cell.length_a   1.000
_cell.length_b   1.000
_cell.length_c   1.000
_cell.angle_alpha   90.00
_cell.angle_beta   90.00
_cell.angle_gamma   90.00
#
_symmetry.space_group_name_H-M   'P 1'
#
loop_
_entity.id
_entity.type
_entity.pdbx_description
1 polymer ?
#
loop_
_entity_poly.entity_id
_entity_poly.type
_entity_poly.pdbx_seq_one_letter_code
_entity_poly.pdbx_strand_id
1 'polypeptide(L)'
;MSKTQKKPWWSPIAHFAAHGFVGTIIFLIIMVPAVLLNHLVQYLAEFGISEFTLLILGLLEHFIVLMDAGLFFIFICIGAYRAIKEFADE
;
A
#
# COMPACT_ATOMS: atom_id res chain seq x y z
N MET A 1 -35.40 -26.49 -10.40
CA MET A 1 -34.12 -26.67 -11.11
C MET A 1 -33.07 -25.83 -10.41
N SER A 2 -32.19 -26.46 -9.64
CA SER A 2 -31.10 -25.78 -8.93
C SER A 2 -30.10 -25.24 -9.96
N LYS A 3 -30.01 -23.91 -10.09
CA LYS A 3 -28.93 -23.27 -10.85
C LYS A 3 -27.66 -23.37 -10.00
N THR A 4 -26.94 -24.48 -10.12
CA THR A 4 -25.53 -24.52 -9.73
C THR A 4 -24.75 -23.65 -10.71
N GLN A 5 -24.80 -22.33 -10.52
CA GLN A 5 -23.83 -21.45 -11.17
C GLN A 5 -22.46 -21.84 -10.62
N LYS A 6 -21.70 -22.63 -11.40
CA LYS A 6 -20.26 -22.75 -11.19
C LYS A 6 -19.71 -21.34 -11.17
N LYS A 7 -19.08 -20.94 -10.06
CA LYS A 7 -18.36 -19.66 -10.01
C LYS A 7 -17.37 -19.65 -11.19
N PRO A 8 -17.29 -18.55 -11.96
CA PRO A 8 -16.34 -18.51 -13.05
C PRO A 8 -14.94 -18.63 -12.47
N TRP A 9 -14.09 -19.44 -13.10
CA TRP A 9 -12.69 -19.69 -12.72
C TRP A 9 -11.82 -18.42 -12.65
N TRP A 10 -12.29 -17.31 -13.26
CA TRP A 10 -11.67 -15.99 -13.16
C TRP A 10 -12.10 -15.18 -11.91
N SER A 11 -13.15 -15.61 -11.20
CA SER A 11 -13.69 -14.91 -10.03
C SER A 11 -12.64 -14.66 -8.94
N PRO A 12 -11.74 -15.61 -8.60
CA PRO A 12 -10.67 -15.38 -7.62
C PRO A 12 -9.66 -14.33 -8.10
N ILE A 13 -9.30 -14.35 -9.39
CA ILE A 13 -8.40 -13.36 -10.00
C ILE A 13 -9.02 -11.97 -9.98
N ALA A 14 -10.28 -11.84 -10.36
CA ALA A 14 -10.99 -10.56 -10.35
C ALA A 14 -11.10 -10.00 -8.92
N HIS A 15 -11.36 -10.86 -7.94
CA HIS A 15 -11.44 -10.46 -6.53
C HIS A 15 -10.08 -10.02 -5.97
N PHE A 16 -9.00 -10.71 -6.33
CA PHE A 16 -7.63 -10.32 -6.00
C PHE A 16 -7.22 -9.01 -6.68
N ALA A 17 -7.50 -8.86 -7.98
CA ALA A 17 -7.20 -7.65 -8.74
C ALA A 17 -7.93 -6.42 -8.18
N ALA A 18 -9.20 -6.56 -7.81
CA ALA A 18 -9.96 -5.48 -7.17
C ALA A 18 -9.34 -5.08 -5.83
N HIS A 19 -8.97 -6.04 -4.98
CA HIS A 19 -8.29 -5.76 -3.71
C HIS A 19 -6.92 -5.10 -3.93
N GLY A 20 -6.10 -5.64 -4.84
CA GLY A 20 -4.80 -5.07 -5.18
C GLY A 20 -4.90 -3.65 -5.72
N PHE A 21 -5.90 -3.38 -6.56
CA PHE A 21 -6.15 -2.05 -7.09
C PHE A 21 -6.53 -1.04 -6.00
N VAL A 22 -7.47 -1.40 -5.12
CA VAL A 22 -7.86 -0.55 -3.97
C VAL A 22 -6.66 -0.33 -3.03
N GLY A 23 -5.90 -1.39 -2.73
CA GLY A 23 -4.68 -1.28 -1.92
C GLY A 23 -3.64 -0.35 -2.55
N THR A 24 -3.49 -0.39 -3.88
CA THR A 24 -2.57 0.49 -4.61
C THR A 24 -3.00 1.95 -4.53
N ILE A 25 -4.30 2.23 -4.65
CA ILE A 25 -4.83 3.59 -4.50
C ILE A 25 -4.56 4.12 -3.09
N ILE A 26 -4.80 3.31 -2.05
CA ILE A 26 -4.53 3.70 -0.66
C ILE A 26 -3.04 3.98 -0.47
N PHE A 27 -2.17 3.10 -0.96
CA PHE A 27 -0.71 3.30 -0.94
C PHE A 27 -0.31 4.65 -1.59
N LEU A 28 -0.88 4.97 -2.76
CA LEU A 28 -0.62 6.27 -3.41
C LEU A 28 -1.13 7.45 -2.57
N ILE A 29 -2.29 7.34 -1.94
CA ILE A 29 -2.85 8.40 -1.09
C ILE A 29 -1.96 8.66 0.12
N ILE A 30 -1.35 7.63 0.71
CA ILE A 30 -0.42 7.77 1.85
C ILE A 30 0.97 8.22 1.39
N MET A 31 1.39 7.85 0.17
CA MET A 31 2.64 8.30 -0.42
C MET A 31 2.65 9.82 -0.66
N VAL A 32 1.51 10.42 -1.06
CA VAL A 32 1.40 11.87 -1.31
C VAL A 32 1.83 12.74 -0.11
N PRO A 33 1.28 12.58 1.10
CA PRO A 33 1.68 13.37 2.25
C PRO A 33 3.13 13.08 2.68
N ALA A 34 3.65 11.87 2.44
CA ALA A 34 5.07 11.59 2.70
C ALA A 34 5.99 12.38 1.76
N VAL A 35 5.69 12.43 0.46
CA VAL A 35 6.42 13.27 -0.50
C VAL A 35 6.30 14.75 -0.15
N LEU A 36 5.12 15.19 0.28
CA LEU A 36 4.92 16.56 0.73
C LEU A 36 5.74 16.90 1.97
N LEU A 37 5.86 15.94 2.91
CA LEU A 37 6.67 16.10 4.11
C LEU A 37 8.16 16.18 3.77
N ASN A 38 8.66 15.40 2.80
CA ASN A 38 10.02 15.54 2.27
C ASN A 38 10.27 16.94 1.71
N HIS A 39 9.34 17.42 0.87
CA HIS A 39 9.44 18.76 0.30
C HIS A 39 9.42 19.84 1.38
N LEU A 40 8.63 19.64 2.44
CA LEU A 40 8.61 20.53 3.59
C LEU A 40 9.93 20.51 4.36
N VAL A 41 10.56 19.34 4.54
CA VAL A 41 11.88 19.22 5.19
C VAL A 41 12.94 19.99 4.40
N GLN A 42 12.96 19.82 3.08
CA GLN A 42 13.90 20.54 2.21
C GLN A 42 13.67 22.05 2.26
N TYR A 43 12.41 22.48 2.19
CA TYR A 43 12.04 23.89 2.32
C TYR A 43 12.45 24.47 3.68
N LEU A 44 12.21 23.76 4.79
CA LEU A 44 12.58 24.21 6.13
C LEU A 44 14.10 24.27 6.35
N ALA A 45 14.86 23.41 5.67
CA ALA A 45 16.32 23.44 5.70
C ALA A 45 16.86 24.75 5.10
N GLU A 46 16.24 25.27 4.06
CA GLU A 46 16.61 26.57 3.45
C GLU A 46 16.32 27.76 4.37
N PHE A 47 15.34 27.63 5.29
CA PHE A 47 14.98 28.66 6.25
C PHE A 47 15.83 28.68 7.53
N GLY A 48 16.86 27.83 7.63
CA GLY A 48 17.76 27.80 8.79
C GLY A 48 17.14 27.21 10.05
N ILE A 49 16.14 26.32 9.90
CA ILE A 49 15.58 25.53 11.01
C ILE A 49 16.67 24.64 11.61
N SER A 50 16.55 24.33 12.91
CA SER A 50 17.54 23.51 13.61
C SER A 50 17.66 22.09 13.02
N GLU A 51 18.89 21.61 12.89
CA GLU A 51 19.21 20.28 12.36
C GLU A 51 18.45 19.17 13.09
N PHE A 52 18.29 19.30 14.40
CA PHE A 52 17.53 18.34 15.20
C PHE A 52 16.06 18.24 14.77
N THR A 53 15.43 19.35 14.41
CA THR A 53 14.04 19.38 13.94
C THR A 53 13.93 18.70 12.58
N LEU A 54 14.85 19.03 11.65
CA LEU A 54 14.92 18.42 10.32
C LEU A 54 15.14 16.90 10.42
N LEU A 55 15.97 16.45 11.36
CA LEU A 55 16.21 15.03 11.62
C LEU A 55 14.93 14.32 12.07
N ILE A 56 14.18 14.90 13.01
CA ILE A 56 12.90 14.30 13.45
C ILE A 56 11.90 14.22 12.30
N LEU A 57 11.74 15.28 11.50
CA LEU A 57 10.82 15.25 10.37
C LEU A 57 11.26 14.22 9.32
N GLY A 58 12.55 14.16 9.00
CA GLY A 58 13.08 13.16 8.06
C GLY A 58 12.89 11.72 8.55
N LEU A 59 13.07 11.46 9.85
CA LEU A 59 12.77 10.14 10.42
C LEU A 59 11.27 9.80 10.31
N LEU A 60 10.40 10.78 10.57
CA LEU A 60 8.97 10.60 10.46
C LEU A 60 8.55 10.28 9.02
N GLU A 61 9.12 10.98 8.03
CA GLU A 61 8.95 10.68 6.61
C GLU A 61 9.27 9.22 6.29
N HIS A 62 10.50 8.79 6.63
CA HIS A 62 10.98 7.45 6.33
C HIS A 62 10.10 6.39 7.01
N PHE A 63 9.68 6.64 8.24
CA PHE A 63 8.83 5.72 8.98
C PHE A 63 7.44 5.57 8.35
N ILE A 64 6.81 6.68 7.94
CA ILE A 64 5.51 6.66 7.26
C ILE A 64 5.60 5.86 5.95
N VAL A 65 6.59 6.17 5.10
CA VAL A 65 6.78 5.49 3.80
C VAL A 65 7.06 4.00 4.00
N LEU A 66 7.95 3.66 4.94
CA LEU A 66 8.34 2.28 5.20
C LEU A 66 7.18 1.45 5.73
N MET A 67 6.39 2.01 6.67
CA MET A 67 5.22 1.33 7.20
C MET A 67 4.15 1.11 6.12
N ASP A 68 3.85 2.13 5.32
CA ASP A 68 2.84 2.03 4.27
C ASP A 68 3.24 1.02 3.18
N ALA A 69 4.50 1.07 2.73
CA ALA A 69 5.04 0.09 1.78
C ALA A 69 5.04 -1.34 2.35
N GLY A 70 5.39 -1.51 3.63
CA GLY A 70 5.37 -2.81 4.30
C GLY A 70 3.96 -3.38 4.40
N LEU A 71 2.99 -2.56 4.80
CA LEU A 71 1.58 -2.97 4.90
C LEU A 71 1.01 -3.32 3.52
N PHE A 72 1.30 -2.51 2.49
CA PHE A 72 0.89 -2.80 1.12
C PHE A 72 1.49 -4.13 0.61
N PHE A 73 2.78 -4.37 0.88
CA PHE A 73 3.44 -5.62 0.51
C PHE A 73 2.82 -6.85 1.19
N ILE A 74 2.55 -6.76 2.51
CA ILE A 74 1.88 -7.83 3.26
C ILE A 74 0.48 -8.08 2.68
N PHE A 75 -0.26 -7.03 2.38
CA PHE A 75 -1.59 -7.12 1.79
C PHE A 75 -1.58 -7.84 0.44
N ILE A 76 -0.63 -7.51 -0.44
CA ILE A 76 -0.44 -8.20 -1.73
C ILE A 76 -0.07 -9.67 -1.51
N CYS A 77 0.85 -9.98 -0.59
CA CYS A 77 1.25 -11.37 -0.29
C CYS A 77 0.07 -12.21 0.22
N ILE A 78 -0.73 -11.68 1.13
CA ILE A 78 -1.92 -12.38 1.67
C ILE A 78 -2.95 -12.59 0.56
N GLY A 79 -3.19 -11.58 -0.28
CA GLY A 79 -4.11 -11.69 -1.41
C GLY A 79 -3.65 -12.75 -2.41
N ALA A 80 -2.35 -12.77 -2.74
CA ALA A 80 -1.76 -13.73 -3.66
C ALA A 80 -1.86 -15.16 -3.11
N TYR A 81 -1.53 -15.35 -1.83
CA TYR A 81 -1.65 -16.64 -1.15
C TYR A 81 -3.10 -17.15 -1.17
N ARG A 82 -4.08 -16.30 -0.89
CA ARG A 82 -5.50 -16.68 -0.94
C ARG A 82 -5.94 -17.08 -2.34
N ALA A 83 -5.56 -16.31 -3.36
CA ALA A 83 -5.88 -16.62 -4.75
C ALA A 83 -5.29 -17.98 -5.18
N ILE A 84 -4.01 -18.23 -4.87
CA ILE A 84 -3.34 -19.51 -5.17
C ILE A 84 -4.04 -20.67 -4.46
N LYS A 85 -4.38 -20.50 -3.18
CA LYS A 85 -5.10 -21.54 -2.43
C LYS A 85 -6.48 -21.83 -3.05
N GLU A 86 -7.22 -20.80 -3.43
CA GLU A 86 -8.55 -20.93 -4.04
C GLU A 86 -8.47 -21.63 -5.41
N PHE A 87 -7.38 -21.45 -6.17
CA PHE A 87 -7.09 -22.21 -7.39
C PHE A 87 -6.68 -23.67 -7.15
N ALA A 88 -6.01 -23.96 -6.03
CA ALA A 88 -5.58 -25.32 -5.69
C ALA A 88 -6.71 -26.17 -5.10
N ASP A 89 -7.73 -25.53 -4.52
CA ASP A 89 -8.92 -26.17 -3.94
C ASP A 89 -10.07 -26.35 -4.97
N GLU A 90 -9.93 -25.86 -6.22
CA GLU A 90 -10.83 -26.14 -7.39
C GLU A 90 -10.46 -27.44 -8.13
#